data_AF-A0AAR2J019-F1
#
_entry.id   AF-A0AAR2J019-F1
#
_cell.length_a   1.000
_cell.length_b   1.000
_cell.length_c   1.000
_cell.angle_alpha   90.00
_cell.angle_beta   90.00
_cell.angle_gamma   90.00
#
_symmetry.space_group_name_H-M   'P 1'
#
loop_
_entity.id
_entity.type
_entity.pdbx_description
1 polymer ?
#
loop_
_entity_poly.entity_id
_entity_poly.type
_entity_poly.pdbx_seq_one_letter_code
_entity_poly.pdbx_strand_id
1 'polypeptide(L)'
;MEVTFIVSSQITTRGERMSASGDIEQFIEQNRHLSDIVESFRTISESDKHWESRRAFIFRNINDYEDPHLDHLLALSMVWANNVFLGCRYSQDLLDRVKEMANGIVVEDAPVFKTRDEIIKNQQKVDLLVIFAL
;
A
#
# COMPACT_ATOMS: atom_id res chain seq x y z
N MET A 1 17.97 -1.29 3.28
CA MET A 1 17.51 -2.30 4.27
C MET A 1 16.16 -2.91 3.89
N GLU A 2 15.42 -2.36 2.92
CA GLU A 2 14.10 -2.87 2.50
C GLU A 2 14.13 -3.99 1.44
N VAL A 3 15.07 -3.94 0.49
CA VAL A 3 15.14 -4.92 -0.62
C VAL A 3 15.39 -6.34 -0.09
N THR A 4 16.12 -6.47 1.01
CA THR A 4 16.44 -7.76 1.64
C THR A 4 15.21 -8.48 2.23
N PHE A 5 14.19 -7.74 2.67
CA PHE A 5 13.03 -8.32 3.36
C PHE A 5 12.02 -8.94 2.38
N ILE A 6 11.82 -8.31 1.21
CA ILE A 6 10.97 -8.85 0.13
C ILE A 6 11.64 -10.07 -0.52
N VAL A 7 12.95 -9.98 -0.77
CA VAL A 7 13.76 -11.10 -1.30
C VAL A 7 13.70 -12.32 -0.36
N SER A 8 13.78 -12.14 0.95
CA SER A 8 13.72 -13.24 1.92
C SER A 8 12.37 -13.98 1.90
N SER A 9 11.27 -13.27 1.64
CA SER A 9 9.92 -13.86 1.55
C SER A 9 9.73 -14.66 0.26
N GLN A 10 10.36 -14.25 -0.85
CA GLN A 10 10.34 -14.97 -2.13
C GLN A 10 11.27 -16.20 -2.14
N ILE A 11 12.40 -16.15 -1.42
CA ILE A 11 13.34 -17.29 -1.29
C ILE A 11 12.71 -18.42 -0.45
N THR A 12 11.92 -18.09 0.57
CA THR A 12 11.29 -19.09 1.47
C THR A 12 10.18 -19.89 0.78
N THR A 13 9.47 -19.32 -0.18
CA THR A 13 8.30 -19.96 -0.80
C THR A 13 8.63 -20.94 -1.93
N ARG A 14 9.85 -20.88 -2.50
CA ARG A 14 10.32 -21.83 -3.52
C ARG A 14 11.52 -22.63 -3.01
N GLY A 15 11.22 -23.68 -2.26
CA GLY A 15 12.20 -24.62 -1.68
C GLY A 15 12.92 -25.51 -2.70
N GLU A 16 13.66 -24.92 -3.64
CA GLU A 16 14.70 -25.62 -4.41
C GLU A 16 16.07 -25.14 -3.92
N ARG A 17 16.96 -26.09 -3.65
CA ARG A 17 18.36 -25.81 -3.30
C ARG A 17 19.00 -25.00 -4.44
N MET A 18 19.10 -23.69 -4.25
CA MET A 18 19.78 -22.78 -5.18
C MET A 18 21.28 -23.14 -5.18
N SER A 19 21.79 -23.70 -6.27
CA SER A 19 23.21 -24.01 -6.41
C SER A 19 23.76 -23.52 -7.75
N ALA A 20 24.21 -22.26 -7.78
CA ALA A 20 25.32 -21.74 -8.58
C ALA A 20 25.44 -20.22 -8.30
N SER A 21 26.66 -19.68 -8.30
CA SER A 21 26.89 -18.23 -8.16
C SER A 21 26.17 -17.41 -9.24
N GLY A 22 25.99 -17.99 -10.44
CA GLY A 22 25.31 -17.34 -11.56
C GLY A 22 23.80 -17.15 -11.36
N ASP A 23 23.13 -18.09 -10.67
CA ASP A 23 21.68 -18.00 -10.42
C ASP A 23 21.37 -16.86 -9.43
N ILE A 24 22.25 -16.66 -8.45
CA ILE A 24 22.15 -15.57 -7.47
C ILE A 24 22.36 -14.22 -8.18
N GLU A 25 23.35 -14.11 -9.06
CA GLU A 25 23.66 -12.87 -9.77
C GLU A 25 22.52 -12.45 -10.72
N GLN A 26 21.96 -13.41 -11.46
CA GLN A 26 20.80 -13.17 -12.32
C GLN A 26 19.59 -12.69 -11.52
N PHE A 27 19.33 -13.31 -10.37
CA PHE A 27 18.23 -12.92 -9.50
C PHE A 27 18.42 -11.50 -8.96
N ILE A 28 19.64 -11.13 -8.54
CA ILE A 28 19.96 -9.77 -8.08
C ILE A 28 19.68 -8.75 -9.18
N GLU A 29 20.10 -9.03 -10.41
CA GLU A 29 19.90 -8.13 -11.55
C GLU A 29 18.41 -7.95 -11.88
N GLN A 30 17.63 -9.03 -11.88
CA GLN A 30 16.18 -8.97 -12.06
C GLN A 30 15.49 -8.12 -10.99
N ASN A 31 15.89 -8.28 -9.72
CA ASN A 31 15.32 -7.47 -8.63
C ASN A 31 15.70 -5.99 -8.75
N ARG A 32 16.92 -5.69 -9.22
CA ARG A 32 17.34 -4.31 -9.49
C ARG A 32 16.48 -3.69 -10.58
N HIS A 33 16.32 -4.39 -11.71
CA HIS A 33 15.50 -3.92 -12.82
C HIS A 33 14.04 -3.70 -12.42
N LEU A 34 13.46 -4.63 -11.65
CA LEU A 34 12.11 -4.45 -11.11
C LEU A 34 12.02 -3.21 -10.21
N SER A 35 13.04 -2.97 -9.38
CA SER A 35 13.08 -1.78 -8.53
C SER A 35 13.12 -0.49 -9.33
N ASP A 36 13.92 -0.44 -10.40
CA ASP A 36 14.02 0.73 -11.27
C ASP A 36 12.70 0.99 -12.01
N ILE A 37 12.03 -0.06 -12.48
CA ILE A 37 10.69 0.03 -13.07
C ILE A 37 9.70 0.60 -12.06
N VAL A 38 9.66 0.05 -10.84
CA VAL A 38 8.70 0.53 -9.83
C VAL A 38 8.96 2.00 -9.50
N GLU A 39 10.22 2.42 -9.39
CA GLU A 39 10.55 3.82 -9.12
C GLU A 39 10.08 4.77 -10.24
N SER A 40 10.03 4.28 -11.49
CA SER A 40 9.51 5.06 -12.63
C SER A 40 8.01 5.37 -12.53
N PHE A 41 7.24 4.65 -11.71
CA PHE A 41 5.81 4.90 -11.53
C PHE A 41 5.48 6.06 -10.59
N ARG A 42 6.47 6.64 -9.90
CA ARG A 42 6.25 7.78 -9.01
C ARG A 42 5.76 9.00 -9.78
N THR A 43 4.74 9.68 -9.25
CA THR A 43 4.21 10.93 -9.81
C THR A 43 4.70 12.15 -9.03
N ILE A 44 4.76 13.31 -9.70
CA ILE A 44 5.29 14.56 -9.12
C ILE A 44 4.44 15.11 -7.96
N SER A 45 3.17 14.74 -7.86
CA SER A 45 2.26 15.23 -6.82
C SER A 45 2.31 14.43 -5.53
N GLU A 46 3.13 13.38 -5.46
CA GLU A 46 3.26 12.52 -4.28
C GLU A 46 4.32 13.04 -3.31
N SER A 47 3.93 13.21 -2.05
CA SER A 47 4.88 13.36 -0.95
C SER A 47 5.65 12.05 -0.74
N ASP A 48 6.80 12.12 -0.05
CA ASP A 48 7.62 10.93 0.20
C ASP A 48 6.85 9.85 0.98
N LYS A 49 6.09 10.23 2.01
CA LYS A 49 5.24 9.28 2.76
C LYS A 49 4.19 8.61 1.89
N HIS A 50 3.59 9.38 0.98
CA HIS A 50 2.59 8.86 0.05
C HIS A 50 3.22 7.86 -0.93
N TRP A 51 4.36 8.23 -1.50
CA TRP A 51 5.11 7.38 -2.43
C TRP A 51 5.62 6.10 -1.77
N GLU A 52 6.25 6.19 -0.60
CA GLU A 52 6.81 5.04 0.12
C GLU A 52 5.74 3.96 0.37
N SER A 53 4.55 4.37 0.81
CA SER A 53 3.44 3.46 1.03
C SER A 53 2.88 2.90 -0.27
N ARG A 54 2.71 3.73 -1.32
CA ARG A 54 2.21 3.26 -2.62
C ARG A 54 3.20 2.33 -3.32
N ARG A 55 4.50 2.61 -3.20
CA ARG A 55 5.61 1.76 -3.67
C ARG A 55 5.55 0.39 -3.01
N ALA A 56 5.37 0.31 -1.69
CA ALA A 56 5.18 -0.95 -0.98
C ALA A 56 3.94 -1.72 -1.48
N PHE A 57 2.85 -1.01 -1.76
CA PHE A 57 1.65 -1.60 -2.35
C PHE A 57 1.93 -2.21 -3.73
N ILE A 58 2.65 -1.51 -4.60
CA ILE A 58 3.01 -2.00 -5.93
C ILE A 58 3.88 -3.25 -5.81
N PHE A 59 4.99 -3.20 -5.06
CA PHE A 59 5.90 -4.36 -4.92
C PHE A 59 5.21 -5.61 -4.40
N ARG A 60 4.26 -5.45 -3.47
CA ARG A 60 3.51 -6.57 -2.92
C ARG A 60 2.68 -7.30 -3.97
N ASN A 61 2.12 -6.56 -4.93
CA ASN A 61 1.11 -7.07 -5.85
C ASN A 61 1.63 -7.23 -7.29
N ILE A 62 2.79 -6.67 -7.65
CA ILE A 62 3.27 -6.59 -9.05
C ILE A 62 3.44 -7.96 -9.72
N ASN A 63 3.75 -9.00 -8.96
CA ASN A 63 3.89 -10.36 -9.50
C ASN A 63 2.55 -10.99 -9.96
N ASP A 64 1.42 -10.45 -9.49
CA ASP A 64 0.08 -10.92 -9.87
C ASP A 64 -0.49 -10.16 -11.09
N TYR A 65 0.24 -9.14 -11.58
CA TYR A 65 -0.18 -8.28 -12.67
C TYR A 65 0.91 -8.23 -13.76
N GLU A 66 0.67 -8.94 -14.84
CA GLU A 66 1.47 -8.83 -16.06
C GLU A 66 0.84 -7.81 -17.02
N ASP A 67 1.61 -7.34 -17.99
CA ASP A 67 1.05 -6.56 -19.10
C ASP A 67 -0.07 -7.35 -19.81
N PRO A 68 -1.21 -6.73 -20.15
CA PRO A 68 -1.49 -5.29 -20.13
C PRO A 68 -2.17 -4.80 -18.84
N HIS A 69 -2.23 -5.61 -17.79
CA HIS A 69 -2.98 -5.31 -16.57
C HIS A 69 -2.20 -4.48 -15.54
N LEU A 70 -0.96 -4.10 -15.84
CA LEU A 70 -0.13 -3.27 -14.97
C LEU A 70 -0.77 -1.91 -14.66
N ASP A 71 -1.38 -1.27 -15.65
CA ASP A 71 -2.12 -0.01 -15.46
C ASP A 71 -3.26 -0.14 -14.44
N HIS A 72 -3.90 -1.31 -14.38
CA HIS A 72 -4.94 -1.58 -13.41
C HIS A 72 -4.37 -1.65 -11.99
N LEU A 73 -3.21 -2.29 -11.79
CA LEU A 73 -2.51 -2.27 -10.51
C LEU A 73 -2.13 -0.85 -10.10
N LEU A 74 -1.59 -0.05 -11.03
CA LEU A 74 -1.21 1.34 -10.75
C LEU A 74 -2.43 2.17 -10.32
N ALA A 75 -3.58 2.00 -10.99
CA ALA A 75 -4.82 2.64 -10.61
C ALA A 75 -5.30 2.21 -9.21
N LEU A 76 -5.26 0.91 -8.88
CA LEU A 76 -5.63 0.39 -7.56
C LEU A 76 -4.69 0.92 -6.46
N SER A 77 -3.39 1.02 -6.76
CA SER A 77 -2.40 1.60 -5.84
C SER A 77 -2.72 3.06 -5.49
N MET A 78 -3.17 3.85 -6.47
CA MET A 78 -3.59 5.23 -6.26
C MET A 78 -4.90 5.31 -5.47
N VAL A 79 -5.88 4.44 -5.74
CA VAL A 79 -7.15 4.39 -4.99
C VAL A 79 -6.88 4.13 -3.51
N TRP A 80 -6.04 3.14 -3.21
CA TRP A 80 -5.65 2.83 -1.84
C TRP A 80 -4.94 4.02 -1.18
N ALA A 81 -3.92 4.56 -1.82
CA ALA A 81 -3.09 5.61 -1.25
C ALA A 81 -3.90 6.92 -1.07
N ASN A 82 -4.74 7.30 -2.04
CA ASN A 82 -5.65 8.44 -1.91
C ASN A 82 -6.70 8.24 -0.79
N ASN A 83 -7.19 7.01 -0.58
CA ASN A 83 -8.07 6.73 0.53
C ASN A 83 -7.37 6.91 1.89
N VAL A 84 -6.14 6.39 2.02
CA VAL A 84 -5.37 6.40 3.26
C VAL A 84 -4.82 7.80 3.58
N PHE A 85 -4.30 8.54 2.59
CA PHE A 85 -3.57 9.79 2.81
C PHE A 85 -4.36 11.05 2.50
N LEU A 86 -5.43 10.95 1.69
CA LEU A 86 -6.26 12.10 1.30
C LEU A 86 -7.73 11.95 1.73
N GLY A 87 -8.12 10.79 2.26
CA GLY A 87 -9.48 10.52 2.67
C GLY A 87 -10.45 10.43 1.49
N CYS A 88 -9.98 10.16 0.26
CA CYS A 88 -10.87 9.97 -0.88
C CYS A 88 -11.83 8.79 -0.62
N ARG A 89 -13.07 8.94 -1.09
CA ARG A 89 -14.14 7.95 -0.90
C ARG A 89 -14.43 7.24 -2.22
N TYR A 90 -14.65 5.94 -2.13
CA TYR A 90 -14.94 5.05 -3.25
C TYR A 90 -16.05 4.07 -2.82
N SER A 91 -16.50 3.21 -3.73
CA SER A 91 -17.44 2.13 -3.36
C SER A 91 -16.81 1.21 -2.29
N GLN A 92 -17.65 0.68 -1.41
CA GLN A 92 -17.21 -0.18 -0.32
C GLN A 92 -16.46 -1.42 -0.86
N ASP A 93 -17.01 -2.06 -1.89
CA ASP A 93 -16.39 -3.23 -2.54
C ASP A 93 -14.98 -2.94 -3.06
N LEU A 94 -14.76 -1.74 -3.63
CA LEU A 94 -13.44 -1.35 -4.12
C LEU A 94 -12.47 -1.11 -2.95
N LEU A 95 -12.95 -0.45 -1.90
CA LEU A 95 -12.15 -0.20 -0.70
C LEU A 95 -11.75 -1.48 0.02
N ASP A 96 -12.66 -2.45 0.12
CA ASP A 96 -12.37 -3.72 0.78
C ASP A 96 -11.35 -4.53 -0.03
N ARG A 97 -11.48 -4.55 -1.36
CA ARG A 97 -10.49 -5.14 -2.25
C ARG A 97 -9.10 -4.53 -2.07
N VAL A 98 -8.97 -3.20 -2.12
CA VAL A 98 -7.65 -2.57 -2.01
C VAL A 98 -7.06 -2.70 -0.60
N LYS A 99 -7.89 -2.78 0.45
CA LYS A 99 -7.41 -3.09 1.81
C LYS A 99 -6.85 -4.51 1.92
N GLU A 100 -7.51 -5.48 1.29
CA GLU A 100 -7.02 -6.86 1.24
C GLU A 100 -5.67 -6.94 0.51
N MET A 101 -5.55 -6.26 -0.63
CA MET A 101 -4.28 -6.15 -1.39
C MET A 101 -3.16 -5.50 -0.56
N ALA A 102 -3.49 -4.56 0.32
CA ALA A 102 -2.56 -3.87 1.19
C ALA A 102 -2.21 -4.62 2.49
N ASN A 103 -2.72 -5.83 2.71
CA ASN A 103 -2.51 -6.55 3.96
C ASN A 103 -1.00 -6.73 4.28
N GLY A 104 -0.59 -6.37 5.49
CA GLY A 104 0.81 -6.41 5.92
C GLY A 104 1.63 -5.16 5.58
N ILE A 105 1.07 -4.17 4.87
CA ILE A 105 1.68 -2.85 4.71
C ILE A 105 1.32 -2.01 5.94
N VAL A 106 2.33 -1.53 6.66
CA VAL A 106 2.16 -0.67 7.83
C VAL A 106 2.33 0.78 7.39
N VAL A 107 1.31 1.61 7.65
CA VAL A 107 1.37 3.06 7.42
C VAL A 107 1.41 3.75 8.77
N GLU A 108 2.56 4.34 9.10
CA GLU A 108 2.74 5.13 10.31
C GLU A 108 2.09 6.51 10.17
N ASP A 109 1.48 7.00 11.24
CA ASP A 109 0.86 8.33 11.32
C ASP A 109 -0.17 8.63 10.21
N ALA A 110 -0.95 7.62 9.81
CA ALA A 110 -2.02 7.81 8.83
C ALA A 110 -3.00 8.92 9.28
N PRO A 111 -3.33 9.90 8.42
CA PRO A 111 -4.24 10.97 8.80
C PRO A 111 -5.63 10.45 9.18
N VAL A 112 -6.20 10.98 10.26
CA VAL A 112 -7.57 10.62 10.68
C VAL A 112 -8.56 11.59 10.03
N PHE A 113 -9.28 11.11 9.02
CA PHE A 113 -10.33 11.89 8.34
C PHE A 113 -11.67 11.71 9.04
N LYS A 114 -12.09 12.71 9.81
CA LYS A 114 -13.44 12.77 10.37
C LYS A 114 -14.39 13.46 9.41
N THR A 115 -15.55 12.86 9.17
CA THR A 115 -16.63 13.54 8.42
C THR A 115 -17.29 14.61 9.29
N ARG A 116 -17.92 15.62 8.66
CA ARG A 116 -18.72 16.61 9.40
C ARG A 116 -19.79 15.94 10.26
N ASP A 117 -20.44 14.91 9.73
CA ASP A 117 -21.51 14.19 10.43
C ASP A 117 -20.98 13.43 11.66
N GLU A 118 -19.78 12.83 11.57
CA GLU A 118 -19.12 12.22 12.74
C GLU A 118 -18.75 13.26 13.81
N ILE A 119 -18.32 14.45 13.40
CA ILE A 119 -18.03 15.55 14.33
C ILE A 119 -19.32 15.99 15.04
N ILE A 120 -20.41 16.18 14.29
CA ILE A 120 -21.72 16.58 14.83
C ILE A 120 -22.29 15.50 15.77
N LYS A 121 -22.20 14.22 15.40
CA LYS A 121 -22.69 13.11 16.24
C LYS A 121 -21.88 12.96 17.53
N ASN A 122 -20.57 13.19 17.47
CA ASN A 122 -19.73 13.22 18.67
C ASN A 122 -20.06 14.43 19.56
N GLN A 123 -20.35 15.59 18.98
CA GLN A 123 -20.80 16.78 19.72
C GLN A 123 -22.12 16.50 20.45
N GLN A 124 -23.13 15.95 19.75
CA GLN A 124 -24.42 15.59 20.36
C GLN A 124 -24.29 14.56 21.49
N LYS A 125 -23.37 13.59 21.35
CA LYS A 125 -23.11 12.60 22.41
C LYS A 125 -22.47 13.25 23.64
N VAL A 126 -21.55 14.19 23.46
CA VAL A 126 -20.96 14.97 24.56
C VAL A 126 -22.02 15.83 25.23
N ASP A 127 -22.82 16.55 24.46
CA ASP A 127 -23.90 17.39 24.99
C ASP A 127 -24.91 16.55 25.80
N LEU A 128 -25.27 15.37 25.30
CA LEU A 128 -26.14 14.43 26.00
C LEU A 128 -25.51 13.92 27.31
N LEU A 129 -24.22 13.59 27.30
CA LEU A 129 -23.49 13.17 28.51
C LEU A 129 -23.41 14.28 29.56
N VAL A 130 -23.23 15.53 29.13
CA VAL A 130 -23.23 16.71 30.03
C VAL A 130 -24.62 16.93 30.64
N ILE A 131 -25.68 16.77 29.85
CA ILE A 131 -27.07 16.89 30.35
C ILE A 131 -27.37 15.82 31.40
N PHE A 132 -26.90 14.58 31.23
CA PHE A 132 -27.12 13.50 32.22
C PHE A 132 -26.21 13.58 33.45
N ALA A 133 -25.20 14.45 33.45
CA ALA A 133 -24.27 14.63 34.56
C ALA A 133 -24.58 15.85 35.46
N LEU A 134 -25.66 16.59 35.17
CA LEU A 134 -26.22 17.68 35.98
C LEU A 134 -27.51 17.24 36.68
#